data_AF-A0A1Y1NHN9-F1
#
_entry.id   AF-A0A1Y1NHN9-F1
#
_cell.length_a   1.000
_cell.length_b   1.000
_cell.length_c   1.000
_cell.angle_alpha   90.00
_cell.angle_beta   90.00
_cell.angle_gamma   90.00
#
_symmetry.space_group_name_H-M   'P 1'
#
loop_
_entity.id
_entity.type
_entity.pdbx_description
1 polymer ?
#
loop_
_entity_poly.entity_id
_entity_poly.type
_entity_poly.pdbx_seq_one_letter_code
_entity_poly.pdbx_strand_id
1 'polypeptide(L)'
;EGRIEPGKYEFGFDLIFPDKGLPSSIDFERGTISYSITATITRPTTITPTSTCERKVTLVQQIDVGLLAPPRSRTIFLEPISKRTRRKKPAVNDKPSGSASV
;
A
#
# COMPACT_ATOMS: atom_id res chain seq x y z
N GLU A 1 -17.97 -24.34 43.87
CA GLU A 1 -18.58 -24.02 42.55
C GLU A 1 -17.58 -23.20 41.76
N GLY A 2 -17.19 -23.61 40.54
CA GLY A 2 -16.22 -22.89 39.68
C GLY A 2 -16.75 -21.57 39.13
N ARG A 3 -17.40 -20.76 39.98
CA ARG A 3 -17.97 -19.47 39.63
C ARG A 3 -16.83 -18.46 39.62
N ILE A 4 -16.64 -17.86 38.46
CA ILE A 4 -15.71 -16.75 38.27
C ILE A 4 -16.45 -15.50 38.76
N GLU A 5 -15.92 -14.86 39.80
CA GLU A 5 -16.50 -13.62 40.36
C GLU A 5 -16.39 -12.47 39.36
N PRO A 6 -17.24 -11.43 39.44
CA PRO A 6 -17.11 -10.25 38.61
C PRO A 6 -15.70 -9.63 38.75
N GLY A 7 -14.97 -9.56 37.65
CA GLY A 7 -13.59 -9.08 37.67
C GLY A 7 -12.92 -9.15 36.30
N LYS A 8 -11.71 -8.57 36.22
CA LYS A 8 -10.84 -8.69 35.06
C LYS A 8 -9.94 -9.90 35.23
N TYR A 9 -9.98 -10.82 34.27
CA TYR A 9 -9.13 -12.01 34.25
C TYR A 9 -8.20 -11.93 33.05
N GLU A 10 -6.91 -12.14 33.30
CA GLU A 10 -5.88 -12.13 32.27
C GLU A 10 -5.25 -13.52 32.20
N PHE A 11 -5.27 -14.11 31.01
CA PHE A 11 -4.70 -15.42 30.73
C PHE A 11 -3.52 -15.23 29.80
N GLY A 12 -2.31 -15.26 30.36
CA GLY A 12 -1.08 -15.19 29.59
C GLY A 12 -0.83 -16.50 28.85
N PHE A 13 -0.40 -16.40 27.59
CA PHE A 13 0.02 -17.53 26.78
C PHE A 13 1.13 -17.10 25.83
N ASP A 14 2.03 -18.02 25.50
CA ASP A 14 3.08 -17.82 24.51
C ASP A 14 2.83 -18.75 23.32
N LEU A 15 2.81 -18.18 22.12
CA LEU A 15 2.73 -18.93 20.87
C LEU A 15 4.04 -18.76 20.11
N ILE A 16 4.65 -19.90 19.76
CA ILE A 16 5.91 -19.93 19.02
C ILE A 16 5.60 -20.27 17.56
N PHE A 17 6.16 -19.50 16.64
CA PHE A 17 6.09 -19.82 15.22
C PHE A 17 6.97 -21.03 14.88
N PRO A 18 6.59 -21.88 13.91
CA PRO A 18 7.42 -22.99 13.47
C PRO A 18 8.78 -22.56 12.91
N ASP A 19 9.82 -23.36 13.15
CA ASP A 19 11.20 -23.07 12.74
C ASP A 19 11.44 -23.12 11.22
N LYS A 20 10.57 -23.80 10.46
CA LYS A 20 10.75 -24.02 9.01
C LYS A 20 10.52 -22.78 8.15
N GLY A 21 10.33 -21.62 8.78
CA GLY A 21 9.96 -20.38 8.11
C GLY A 21 8.49 -20.39 7.71
N LEU A 22 7.79 -19.31 8.06
CA LEU A 22 6.44 -19.06 7.60
C LEU A 22 6.47 -17.89 6.62
N PRO A 23 5.62 -17.91 5.56
CA PRO A 23 5.54 -16.80 4.63
C PRO A 23 5.05 -15.52 5.33
N SER A 24 5.42 -14.36 4.78
CA SER A 24 4.89 -13.09 5.25
C SER A 24 3.36 -13.03 5.11
N SER A 25 2.71 -12.29 6.01
CA SER A 25 1.31 -11.91 5.83
C SER A 25 1.17 -10.96 4.65
N ILE A 26 0.36 -11.33 3.67
CA ILE A 26 0.22 -10.58 2.41
C ILE A 26 -1.16 -10.82 1.79
N ASP A 27 -1.73 -9.75 1.26
CA ASP A 27 -2.96 -9.78 0.48
C ASP A 27 -2.64 -9.67 -1.01
N PHE A 28 -3.26 -10.52 -1.81
CA PHE A 28 -3.18 -10.55 -3.27
C PHE A 28 -4.58 -10.35 -3.87
N GLU A 29 -4.66 -10.00 -5.16
CA GLU A 29 -5.95 -9.89 -5.87
C GLU A 29 -6.76 -11.20 -5.83
N ARG A 30 -6.09 -12.36 -5.73
CA ARG A 30 -6.70 -13.69 -5.77
C ARG A 30 -6.46 -14.53 -4.51
N GLY A 31 -6.07 -13.92 -3.40
CA GLY A 31 -5.89 -14.68 -2.15
C GLY A 31 -5.15 -13.90 -1.06
N THR A 32 -5.06 -14.50 0.11
CA THR A 32 -4.42 -13.89 1.28
C THR A 32 -3.66 -14.94 2.06
N ILE A 33 -2.48 -14.56 2.53
CA ILE A 33 -1.76 -15.27 3.59
C ILE A 33 -1.95 -14.46 4.88
N SER A 34 -2.61 -15.03 5.88
CA SER A 34 -2.83 -14.37 7.17
C SER A 34 -2.77 -15.35 8.33
N TYR A 35 -2.32 -14.87 9.48
CA TYR A 35 -2.27 -15.63 10.73
C TYR A 35 -3.23 -15.00 11.73
N SER A 36 -3.99 -15.81 12.46
CA SER A 36 -4.89 -15.33 13.50
C SER A 36 -4.86 -16.22 14.74
N ILE A 37 -5.08 -15.59 15.89
CA ILE A 37 -5.22 -16.22 17.19
C ILE A 37 -6.70 -16.17 17.55
N THR A 38 -7.31 -17.33 17.78
CA THR A 38 -8.71 -17.44 18.21
C THR A 38 -8.75 -17.91 19.66
N ALA A 39 -9.30 -17.06 20.53
CA ALA A 39 -9.55 -17.42 21.92
C ALA A 39 -11.03 -17.78 22.10
N THR A 40 -11.28 -18.91 22.77
CA THR A 40 -12.63 -19.42 23.03
C THR A 40 -12.80 -19.62 24.53
N ILE A 41 -13.80 -18.96 25.13
CA ILE A 41 -14.21 -19.20 26.51
C ILE A 41 -15.49 -20.04 26.53
N THR A 42 -15.48 -21.13 27.31
CA THR A 42 -16.62 -22.04 27.46
C THR A 42 -17.19 -21.95 28.88
N ARG A 43 -18.49 -21.72 28.99
CA ARG A 43 -19.28 -21.66 30.22
C ARG A 43 -20.21 -22.89 30.27
N PRO A 44 -19.92 -23.89 31.14
CA PRO A 44 -20.60 -25.20 31.12
C PRO A 44 -22.11 -25.19 31.41
N THR A 45 -22.70 -24.10 31.91
CA THR A 45 -24.08 -24.07 32.42
C THR A 45 -24.98 -23.01 31.78
N THR A 46 -24.57 -22.38 30.68
CA THR A 46 -25.31 -21.28 30.03
C THR A 46 -25.85 -21.65 28.65
N ILE A 47 -26.99 -21.07 28.25
CA ILE A 47 -27.69 -21.26 26.94
C ILE A 47 -26.85 -20.86 25.71
N THR A 48 -25.74 -20.15 25.90
CA THR A 48 -24.72 -19.92 24.87
C THR A 48 -23.36 -20.16 25.51
N PRO A 49 -22.87 -21.41 25.48
CA PRO A 49 -21.75 -21.81 26.33
C PRO A 49 -20.44 -21.21 25.84
N THR A 50 -20.29 -20.95 24.55
CA THR A 50 -19.03 -20.48 23.98
C THR A 50 -19.09 -19.00 23.59
N SER A 51 -18.03 -18.28 23.88
CA SER A 51 -17.75 -16.96 23.29
C SER A 51 -16.36 -17.00 22.69
N THR A 52 -16.23 -16.47 21.48
CA THR A 52 -15.00 -16.49 20.71
C THR A 52 -14.56 -15.07 20.38
N CYS A 53 -13.27 -14.83 20.35
CA CYS A 53 -12.68 -13.63 19.75
C CYS A 53 -11.46 -14.01 18.92
N GLU A 54 -11.21 -13.24 17.88
CA GLU A 54 -10.11 -13.47 16.94
C GLU A 54 -9.21 -12.24 16.85
N ARG A 55 -7.90 -12.47 16.78
CA ARG A 55 -6.92 -11.41 16.57
C ARG A 55 -5.92 -11.80 15.48
N LYS A 56 -5.83 -10.98 14.43
CA LYS A 56 -4.81 -11.15 13.38
C LYS A 56 -3.41 -10.83 13.90
N VAL A 57 -2.44 -11.62 13.46
CA VAL A 57 -1.01 -11.46 13.71
C VAL A 57 -0.33 -11.22 12.36
N THR A 58 0.45 -10.14 12.28
CA THR A 58 1.22 -9.82 11.08
C THR A 58 2.61 -10.42 11.20
N LEU A 59 2.97 -11.30 10.27
CA LEU A 59 4.30 -11.87 10.16
C LEU A 59 5.02 -11.26 8.97
N VAL A 60 6.28 -10.85 9.17
CA VAL A 60 7.19 -10.48 8.09
C VAL A 60 8.35 -11.47 8.13
N GLN A 61 8.43 -12.31 7.10
CA GLN A 61 9.57 -13.19 6.92
C GLN A 61 10.82 -12.31 6.67
N GLN A 62 11.89 -12.55 7.43
CA GLN A 62 13.17 -11.99 7.10
C GLN A 62 13.70 -12.66 5.83
N ILE A 63 13.67 -11.90 4.74
CA ILE A 63 14.30 -12.28 3.48
C ILE A 63 15.66 -11.60 3.47
N ASP A 64 16.73 -12.37 3.26
CA ASP A 64 18.04 -11.80 2.98
C ASP A 64 17.98 -11.12 1.61
N VAL A 65 17.72 -9.82 1.63
CA VAL A 65 17.86 -8.95 0.46
C VAL A 65 19.35 -8.68 0.35
N GLY A 66 20.11 -9.69 -0.09
CA GLY A 66 21.56 -9.61 -0.19
C GLY A 66 21.96 -8.28 -0.83
N LEU A 67 23.00 -7.63 -0.31
CA LEU A 67 23.38 -6.25 -0.61
C LEU A 67 23.30 -5.94 -2.11
N LEU A 68 22.13 -5.48 -2.57
CA LEU A 68 21.93 -5.13 -3.96
C LEU A 68 22.82 -3.93 -4.20
N ALA A 69 23.77 -4.08 -5.12
CA ALA A 69 24.62 -2.97 -5.51
C ALA A 69 23.72 -1.79 -5.88
N PRO A 70 24.02 -0.56 -5.40
CA PRO A 70 23.27 0.62 -5.81
C PRO A 70 23.14 0.66 -7.34
N PRO A 71 21.97 1.03 -7.87
CA PRO A 71 21.77 1.10 -9.31
C PRO A 71 22.85 2.01 -9.94
N ARG A 72 23.43 1.56 -11.06
CA ARG A 72 24.47 2.34 -11.76
C ARG A 72 23.92 3.73 -12.10
N SER A 73 24.70 4.77 -11.79
CA SER A 73 24.38 6.14 -12.19
C SER A 73 24.18 6.21 -13.70
N ARG A 74 23.07 6.78 -14.15
CA ARG A 74 22.80 7.03 -15.58
C ARG A 74 22.91 8.52 -15.84
N THR A 75 23.87 8.90 -16.67
CA THR A 75 23.96 10.26 -17.19
C THR A 75 22.88 10.44 -18.25
N ILE A 76 21.98 11.40 -18.06
CA ILE A 76 21.06 11.84 -19.11
C ILE A 76 21.63 13.09 -19.77
N PHE A 77 21.55 13.16 -21.10
CA PHE A 77 21.86 14.37 -21.85
C PHE A 77 20.54 15.08 -22.16
N LEU A 78 20.42 16.32 -21.69
CA LEU A 78 19.32 17.20 -22.08
C LEU A 78 19.75 17.95 -23.33
N GLU A 79 19.31 17.48 -24.50
CA GLU A 79 19.43 18.31 -25.70
C GLU A 79 18.51 19.54 -25.55
N PRO A 80 19.01 20.76 -25.78
CA PRO A 80 18.16 21.94 -25.76
C PRO A 80 17.07 21.80 -26.80
N ILE A 81 15.82 21.72 -26.33
CA ILE A 81 14.65 21.79 -27.22
C ILE A 81 14.73 23.13 -27.95
N SER A 82 15.05 23.10 -29.25
CA SER A 82 15.13 24.32 -30.05
C SER A 82 13.76 25.02 -30.02
N LYS A 83 13.70 26.15 -29.31
CA LYS A 83 12.53 27.03 -29.34
C LYS A 83 12.53 27.70 -30.71
N ARG A 84 11.87 27.08 -31.70
CA ARG A 84 11.72 27.66 -33.04
C ARG A 84 11.05 29.03 -32.90
N THR A 85 11.80 30.10 -33.12
CA THR A 85 11.30 31.48 -33.09
C THR A 85 10.21 31.60 -34.17
N ARG A 86 8.94 31.73 -33.73
CA ARG A 86 7.82 32.00 -34.63
C ARG A 86 8.09 33.34 -35.31
N ARG A 87 8.40 33.34 -36.61
CA ARG A 87 8.61 34.56 -37.41
C ARG A 87 7.40 35.48 -37.23
N LYS A 88 7.63 36.70 -36.73
CA LYS A 88 6.63 37.78 -36.75
C LYS A 88 6.35 38.12 -38.22
N LYS A 89 5.07 38.05 -38.62
CA LYS A 89 4.63 38.57 -39.92
C LYS A 89 4.79 40.10 -39.92
N PRO A 90 5.35 40.72 -40.98
CA PRO A 90 5.35 42.17 -41.09
C PRO A 90 3.91 42.68 -41.23
N ALA A 91 3.62 43.78 -40.51
CA ALA A 91 2.35 44.49 -40.57
C ALA A 91 2.18 45.15 -41.95
N VAL A 92 1.00 44.99 -42.55
CA VAL A 92 0.59 45.71 -43.76
C VAL A 92 -0.23 46.91 -43.32
N ASN A 93 0.33 48.11 -43.49
CA ASN A 93 -0.32 49.43 -43.58
C ASN A 93 0.10 49.98 -44.96
N ASP A 94 -0.65 50.68 -45.80
CA ASP A 94 -1.81 51.59 -45.73
C ASP A 94 -2.53 51.49 -47.12
N LYS A 95 -3.87 51.38 -47.25
CA LYS A 95 -4.89 52.45 -47.49
C LYS A 95 -4.90 53.09 -48.91
N PRO A 96 -5.99 53.76 -49.36
CA PRO A 96 -7.25 53.26 -49.92
C PRO A 96 -7.41 53.52 -51.44
N SER A 97 -8.30 52.78 -52.10
CA SER A 97 -8.67 52.93 -53.53
C SER A 97 -9.56 54.16 -53.78
N GLY A 98 -9.07 55.13 -54.55
CA GLY A 98 -9.86 56.20 -55.15
C GLY A 98 -10.32 55.83 -56.56
N SER A 99 -11.63 55.89 -56.80
CA SER A 99 -12.30 55.67 -58.09
C SER A 99 -12.61 57.00 -58.78
N ALA A 100 -12.21 57.16 -60.05
CA ALA A 100 -12.77 58.18 -60.94
C ALA A 100 -12.60 57.75 -62.42
N SER A 101 -13.72 57.40 -63.06
CA SER A 101 -13.93 57.42 -64.52
C SER A 101 -15.43 57.59 -64.78
N VAL A 102 -15.87 58.79 -65.21
CA VAL A 102 -16.84 59.04 -66.29
C VAL A 102 -16.45 60.38 -66.92
#